data_AF-A0A953DWF3-F1
#
_entry.id   AF-A0A953DWF3-F1
#
_cell.length_a   1.000
_cell.length_b   1.000
_cell.length_c   1.000
_cell.angle_alpha   90.00
_cell.angle_beta   90.00
_cell.angle_gamma   90.00
#
_symmetry.space_group_name_H-M   'P 1'
#
loop_
_entity.id
_entity.type
_entity.pdbx_description
1 polymer ?
#
loop_
_entity_poly.entity_id
_entity_poly.type
_entity_poly.pdbx_seq_one_letter_code
_entity_poly.pdbx_strand_id
1 'polypeptide(L)'
;GGWRPNTLHILERIEEKDGTVVWDAKQQSIRKLVIRPETAYEVHSCLVDALQSGTGRAAYAEFGLKKIPGAAGKTGTAYDFTDALFAGYDSNFTCAVWVGFDKPQKIYRGAFGRELALPIWVDIMNAAEEHYPSQDVRQPATLKQVEICSRSGLLATDNCYETVRTADGQTVQRRTTYMELATQSQAPTEPCNLHGEPRARLVRSLSSSDMPRAELAVDLTRVTPIPIQSPTLLGQEDPYHSLKALKPESVHLSATPAEPAQQINAQAENKAKPTQTLSGNESPGPTPEIRKAIPVEPQDTEPMEIRRAIPVKPLDQAGQGQRPLEAATPPPDDLDE
;
A
#
# COMPACT_ATOMS: atom_id res chain seq x y z
N GLY A 1 -11.57 -12.47 1.04
CA GLY A 1 -11.88 -12.67 -0.39
C GLY A 1 -12.90 -11.67 -0.94
N GLY A 2 -12.64 -10.35 -0.82
CA GLY A 2 -13.36 -9.32 -1.58
C GLY A 2 -14.75 -8.89 -1.09
N TRP A 3 -15.29 -9.55 -0.06
CA TRP A 3 -16.55 -9.21 0.57
C TRP A 3 -16.36 -8.19 1.68
N ARG A 4 -17.28 -7.22 1.75
CA ARG A 4 -17.35 -6.22 2.82
C ARG A 4 -18.70 -6.34 3.54
N PRO A 5 -18.74 -6.35 4.88
CA PRO A 5 -19.98 -6.18 5.63
C PRO A 5 -20.64 -4.84 5.28
N ASN A 6 -21.95 -4.83 5.03
CA ASN A 6 -22.67 -3.60 4.69
C ASN A 6 -22.68 -2.60 5.85
N THR A 7 -22.77 -3.10 7.10
CA THR A 7 -22.77 -2.29 8.31
C THR A 7 -21.84 -2.92 9.35
N LEU A 8 -20.95 -2.12 9.93
CA LEU A 8 -20.17 -2.52 11.11
C LEU A 8 -21.02 -2.28 12.36
N HIS A 9 -20.98 -3.20 13.31
CA HIS A 9 -21.74 -3.11 14.55
C HIS A 9 -20.88 -3.48 15.75
N ILE A 10 -21.20 -2.90 16.90
CA ILE A 10 -20.61 -3.23 18.20
C ILE A 10 -21.65 -3.93 19.09
N LEU A 11 -22.92 -3.55 18.95
CA LEU A 11 -24.03 -4.26 19.57
C LEU A 11 -24.40 -5.46 18.70
N GLU A 12 -24.68 -6.63 19.29
CA GLU A 12 -25.20 -7.80 18.54
C GLU A 12 -26.73 -7.87 18.62
N ARG A 13 -27.30 -7.64 19.81
CA ARG A 13 -28.74 -7.75 20.05
C ARG A 13 -29.18 -6.82 21.17
N ILE A 14 -30.37 -6.24 21.04
CA ILE A 14 -31.06 -5.48 22.09
C ILE A 14 -32.40 -6.17 22.34
N GLU A 15 -32.68 -6.50 23.59
CA GLU A 15 -33.90 -7.20 24.02
C GLU A 15 -34.58 -6.41 25.13
N GLU A 16 -35.91 -6.46 25.16
CA GLU A 16 -36.69 -6.02 26.31
C GLU A 16 -36.61 -7.06 27.44
N LYS A 17 -37.12 -6.69 28.62
CA LYS A 17 -37.10 -7.55 29.83
C LYS A 17 -37.84 -8.88 29.62
N ASP A 18 -38.85 -8.89 28.74
CA ASP A 18 -39.65 -10.06 28.41
C ASP A 18 -39.00 -10.96 27.33
N GLY A 19 -37.82 -10.59 26.81
CA GLY A 19 -37.10 -11.29 25.75
C GLY A 19 -37.50 -10.88 24.33
N THR A 20 -38.39 -9.89 24.17
CA THR A 20 -38.75 -9.36 22.86
C THR A 20 -37.54 -8.66 22.23
N VAL A 21 -37.18 -9.07 21.01
CA VAL A 21 -36.01 -8.51 20.30
C VAL A 21 -36.37 -7.16 19.69
N VAL A 22 -35.71 -6.12 20.18
CA VAL A 22 -35.84 -4.75 19.66
C VAL A 22 -34.91 -4.55 18.46
N TRP A 23 -33.72 -5.14 18.51
CA TRP A 23 -32.72 -5.01 17.46
C TRP A 23 -31.80 -6.23 17.40
N ASP A 24 -31.45 -6.66 16.18
CA ASP A 24 -30.54 -7.77 15.92
C ASP A 24 -29.62 -7.43 14.73
N ALA A 25 -28.31 -7.43 14.98
CA ALA A 25 -27.29 -7.16 13.98
C ALA A 25 -27.27 -8.19 12.84
N LYS A 26 -27.60 -9.46 13.13
CA LYS A 26 -27.55 -10.55 12.15
C LYS A 26 -28.58 -10.36 11.04
N GLN A 27 -29.73 -9.78 11.36
CA GLN A 27 -30.76 -9.45 10.37
C GLN A 27 -30.29 -8.38 9.37
N GLN A 28 -29.27 -7.60 9.72
CA GLN A 28 -28.65 -6.59 8.85
C GLN A 28 -27.33 -7.04 8.23
N SER A 29 -26.92 -8.30 8.42
CA SER A 29 -25.63 -8.86 7.98
C SER A 29 -25.61 -9.19 6.48
N ILE A 30 -25.92 -8.18 5.65
CA ILE A 30 -25.74 -8.26 4.22
C ILE A 30 -24.25 -8.03 3.93
N ARG A 31 -23.60 -8.95 3.21
CA ARG A 31 -22.25 -8.75 2.67
C ARG A 31 -22.36 -8.32 1.21
N LYS A 32 -21.53 -7.37 0.81
CA LYS A 32 -21.44 -6.90 -0.59
C LYS A 32 -20.08 -7.26 -1.15
N LEU A 33 -20.05 -7.81 -2.36
CA LEU A 33 -18.81 -8.01 -3.09
C LEU A 33 -18.33 -6.65 -3.59
N VAL A 34 -17.19 -6.19 -3.09
CA VAL A 34 -16.61 -4.88 -3.44
C VAL A 34 -15.34 -5.00 -4.26
N ILE A 35 -14.66 -6.14 -4.17
CA ILE A 35 -13.45 -6.45 -4.91
C ILE A 35 -13.58 -7.87 -5.45
N ARG A 36 -13.10 -8.13 -6.67
CA ARG A 36 -13.06 -9.49 -7.24
C ARG A 36 -12.25 -10.43 -6.34
N PRO A 37 -12.67 -11.70 -6.16
CA PRO A 37 -11.93 -12.65 -5.33
C PRO A 37 -10.46 -12.82 -5.72
N GLU A 38 -10.16 -12.79 -7.03
CA GLU A 38 -8.80 -12.88 -7.59
C GLU A 38 -7.94 -11.72 -7.10
N THR A 39 -8.41 -10.49 -7.33
CA THR A 39 -7.71 -9.28 -6.88
C THR A 39 -7.54 -9.23 -5.37
N ALA A 40 -8.54 -9.67 -4.61
CA ALA A 40 -8.42 -9.75 -3.16
C ALA A 40 -7.36 -10.78 -2.72
N TYR A 41 -7.21 -11.89 -3.45
CA TYR A 41 -6.21 -12.91 -3.14
C TYR A 41 -4.80 -12.50 -3.58
N GLU A 42 -4.64 -11.83 -4.72
CA GLU A 42 -3.37 -11.24 -5.15
C GLU A 42 -2.85 -10.26 -4.08
N VAL A 43 -3.70 -9.34 -3.60
CA VAL A 43 -3.35 -8.42 -2.49
C VAL A 43 -3.02 -9.18 -1.21
N HIS A 44 -3.78 -10.23 -0.89
CA HIS A 44 -3.47 -11.10 0.25
C HIS A 44 -2.07 -11.72 0.13
N SER A 45 -1.72 -12.28 -1.03
CA SER A 45 -0.39 -12.84 -1.30
C SER A 45 0.73 -11.81 -1.06
N CYS A 46 0.57 -10.58 -1.58
CA CYS A 46 1.53 -9.51 -1.33
C CYS A 46 1.65 -9.13 0.16
N LEU A 47 0.54 -9.18 0.90
CA LEU A 47 0.51 -8.86 2.33
C LEU A 47 1.08 -9.98 3.21
N VAL A 48 0.94 -11.24 2.77
CA VAL A 48 1.65 -12.38 3.37
C VAL A 48 3.16 -12.18 3.21
N ASP A 49 3.62 -11.82 2.00
CA ASP A 49 5.04 -11.54 1.75
C ASP A 49 5.54 -10.35 2.59
N ALA A 50 4.74 -9.28 2.69
CA ALA A 50 5.07 -8.11 3.51
C ALA A 50 5.26 -8.45 5.00
N LEU A 51 4.50 -9.42 5.51
CA LEU A 51 4.60 -9.93 6.87
C LEU A 51 5.76 -10.92 7.05
N GLN A 52 5.94 -11.87 6.12
CA GLN A 52 6.93 -12.94 6.25
C GLN A 52 8.36 -12.50 5.90
N SER A 53 8.53 -11.73 4.83
CA SER A 53 9.83 -11.37 4.26
C SER A 53 10.08 -9.87 4.17
N GLY A 54 9.02 -9.06 4.18
CA GLY A 54 9.08 -7.61 4.09
C GLY A 54 9.27 -6.91 5.43
N THR A 55 8.71 -5.71 5.54
CA THR A 55 8.82 -4.85 6.73
C THR A 55 8.22 -5.43 8.00
N GLY A 56 7.34 -6.43 7.89
CA GLY A 56 6.71 -7.13 9.01
C GLY A 56 7.51 -8.33 9.51
N ARG A 57 8.64 -8.69 8.90
CA ARG A 57 9.43 -9.89 9.22
C ARG A 57 9.78 -10.03 10.71
N ALA A 58 9.96 -8.90 11.40
CA ALA A 58 10.21 -8.87 12.85
C ALA A 58 9.10 -9.55 13.66
N ALA A 59 7.87 -9.67 13.13
CA ALA A 59 6.79 -10.42 13.75
C ALA A 59 7.21 -11.85 14.12
N TYR A 60 7.84 -12.56 13.17
CA TYR A 60 8.32 -13.93 13.40
C TYR A 60 9.73 -13.95 13.99
N ALA A 61 10.62 -13.07 13.53
CA ALA A 61 12.03 -13.11 13.89
C ALA A 61 12.35 -12.57 15.30
N GLU A 62 11.53 -11.63 15.80
CA GLU A 62 11.81 -10.87 17.03
C GLU A 62 10.66 -10.98 18.05
N PHE A 63 9.40 -10.93 17.59
CA PHE A 63 8.24 -10.84 18.48
C PHE A 63 7.48 -12.16 18.69
N GLY A 64 7.89 -13.25 18.04
CA GLY A 64 7.35 -14.57 18.31
C GLY A 64 5.90 -14.78 17.85
N LEU A 65 5.51 -14.20 16.72
CA LEU A 65 4.23 -14.50 16.08
C LEU A 65 4.14 -16.01 15.79
N LYS A 66 3.09 -16.65 16.33
CA LYS A 66 2.81 -18.07 16.08
C LYS A 66 2.54 -18.28 14.59
N LYS A 67 2.64 -19.53 14.13
CA LYS A 67 2.29 -19.89 12.76
C LYS A 67 0.77 -19.87 12.59
N ILE A 68 0.24 -18.69 12.32
CA ILE A 68 -1.19 -18.41 12.11
C ILE A 68 -1.49 -18.59 10.60
N PRO A 69 -2.35 -19.56 10.21
CA PRO A 69 -2.76 -19.76 8.81
C PRO A 69 -3.40 -18.51 8.21
N GLY A 70 -3.03 -18.19 6.97
CA GLY A 70 -3.59 -17.01 6.29
C GLY A 70 -3.30 -15.65 6.95
N ALA A 71 -2.36 -15.56 7.89
CA ALA A 71 -1.97 -14.28 8.49
C ALA A 71 -1.26 -13.38 7.48
N ALA A 72 -1.70 -12.12 7.38
CA ALA A 72 -1.16 -11.13 6.46
C ALA A 72 -1.23 -9.73 7.09
N GLY A 73 -0.32 -8.83 6.73
CA GLY A 73 -0.34 -7.48 7.31
C GLY A 73 0.65 -6.51 6.72
N LYS A 74 0.49 -5.24 7.08
CA LYS A 74 1.30 -4.13 6.58
C LYS A 74 1.60 -3.11 7.66
N THR A 75 2.86 -2.69 7.66
CA THR A 75 3.35 -1.54 8.43
C THR A 75 2.92 -0.22 7.80
N GLY A 76 2.56 0.74 8.65
CA GLY A 76 2.37 2.14 8.32
C GLY A 76 3.22 3.02 9.26
N THR A 77 3.77 4.11 8.73
CA THR A 77 4.48 5.11 9.54
C THR A 77 4.22 6.46 8.90
N ALA A 78 3.64 7.39 9.67
CA ALA A 78 3.38 8.73 9.19
C ALA A 78 4.67 9.53 9.04
N TYR A 79 4.59 10.61 8.27
CA TYR A 79 5.69 11.56 8.11
C TYR A 79 6.13 12.10 9.48
N ASP A 80 7.43 12.41 9.61
CA ASP A 80 8.03 12.89 10.87
C ASP A 80 7.90 11.96 12.09
N PHE A 81 7.49 10.70 11.89
CA PHE A 81 7.34 9.71 12.96
C PHE A 81 6.32 10.13 14.04
N THR A 82 5.22 10.77 13.63
CA THR A 82 4.13 11.15 14.53
C THR A 82 3.22 9.97 14.89
N ASP A 83 3.07 9.04 13.96
CA ASP A 83 2.17 7.90 14.06
C ASP A 83 2.83 6.64 13.53
N ALA A 84 2.68 5.55 14.29
CA ALA A 84 3.14 4.23 13.94
C ALA A 84 1.93 3.29 13.88
N LEU A 85 1.78 2.57 12.77
CA LEU A 85 0.63 1.68 12.55
C LEU A 85 1.09 0.30 12.12
N PHE A 86 0.32 -0.70 12.52
CA PHE A 86 0.33 -2.01 11.90
C PHE A 86 -1.11 -2.49 11.74
N ALA A 87 -1.48 -2.83 10.51
CA ALA A 87 -2.78 -3.42 10.22
C ALA A 87 -2.57 -4.80 9.59
N GLY A 88 -3.27 -5.80 10.12
CA GLY A 88 -3.18 -7.16 9.64
C GLY A 88 -4.42 -7.95 9.99
N TYR A 89 -4.49 -9.16 9.46
CA TYR A 89 -5.64 -10.04 9.59
C TYR A 89 -5.23 -11.50 9.41
N ASP A 90 -6.13 -12.39 9.80
CA ASP A 90 -6.21 -13.78 9.36
C ASP A 90 -7.61 -14.04 8.75
N SER A 91 -8.02 -15.29 8.57
CA SER A 91 -9.34 -15.60 8.01
C SER A 91 -10.54 -15.18 8.89
N ASN A 92 -10.34 -15.06 10.21
CA ASN A 92 -11.38 -14.83 11.20
C ASN A 92 -11.32 -13.42 11.81
N PHE A 93 -10.13 -12.86 11.96
CA PHE A 93 -9.89 -11.64 12.72
C PHE A 93 -9.12 -10.61 11.89
N THR A 94 -9.51 -9.33 12.03
CA THR A 94 -8.78 -8.20 11.47
C THR A 94 -8.46 -7.23 12.60
N CYS A 95 -7.18 -6.87 12.74
CA CYS A 95 -6.68 -6.00 13.79
C CYS A 95 -5.82 -4.89 13.21
N ALA A 96 -6.06 -3.66 13.66
CA ALA A 96 -5.18 -2.53 13.41
C ALA A 96 -4.75 -1.93 14.74
N VAL A 97 -3.44 -1.77 14.92
CA VAL A 97 -2.83 -1.10 16.06
C VAL A 97 -2.26 0.22 15.58
N TRP A 98 -2.60 1.29 16.29
CA TRP A 98 -2.03 2.62 16.13
C TRP A 98 -1.34 3.02 17.43
N VAL A 99 -0.17 3.65 17.30
CA VAL A 99 0.60 4.23 18.40
C VAL A 99 0.99 5.65 18.01
N GLY A 100 0.65 6.60 18.88
CA GLY A 100 0.95 8.02 18.71
C GLY A 100 0.51 8.80 19.94
N PHE A 101 0.60 10.13 19.84
CA PHE A 101 0.09 11.04 20.87
C PHE A 101 -1.24 11.64 20.44
N ASP A 102 -2.10 12.01 21.40
CA ASP A 102 -3.39 12.66 21.14
C ASP A 102 -3.27 13.95 20.31
N LYS A 103 -2.16 14.68 20.51
CA LYS A 103 -1.74 15.79 19.66
C LYS A 103 -0.57 15.30 18.81
N PRO A 104 -0.63 15.42 17.46
CA PRO A 104 0.44 14.96 16.58
C PRO A 104 1.79 15.57 16.97
N GLN A 105 2.68 14.73 17.47
CA GLN A 105 4.03 15.09 17.88
C GLN A 105 4.96 13.95 17.51
N LYS A 106 6.20 14.30 17.15
CA LYS A 106 7.24 13.32 16.83
C LYS A 106 7.50 12.43 18.06
N ILE A 107 7.32 11.12 17.91
CA ILE A 107 7.55 10.15 18.99
C ILE A 107 9.05 10.10 19.32
N TYR A 108 9.84 9.62 18.35
CA TYR A 108 11.29 9.79 18.28
C TYR A 108 11.72 9.52 16.84
N ARG A 109 12.95 9.92 16.47
CA ARG A 109 13.47 9.65 15.14
C ARG A 109 13.60 8.14 14.93
N GLY A 110 12.91 7.60 13.93
CA GLY A 110 12.91 6.17 13.64
C GLY A 110 11.80 5.38 14.36
N ALA A 111 10.80 6.05 14.95
CA ALA A 111 9.62 5.40 15.51
C ALA A 111 8.74 4.78 14.39
N PHE A 112 9.17 3.64 13.87
CA PHE A 112 8.50 2.92 12.79
C PHE A 112 7.37 2.03 13.33
N GLY A 113 6.36 1.79 12.50
CA GLY A 113 5.26 0.84 12.77
C GLY A 113 5.73 -0.56 13.18
N ARG A 114 6.86 -1.01 12.61
CA ARG A 114 7.47 -2.31 12.92
C ARG A 114 8.02 -2.41 14.36
N GLU A 115 8.33 -1.28 15.00
CA GLU A 115 8.96 -1.23 16.33
C GLU A 115 7.93 -0.97 17.42
N LEU A 116 6.92 -0.15 17.12
CA LEU A 116 5.93 0.28 18.11
C LEU A 116 4.60 -0.47 18.02
N ALA A 117 4.00 -0.54 16.83
CA ALA A 117 2.66 -1.11 16.67
C ALA A 117 2.68 -2.63 16.45
N LEU A 118 3.68 -3.13 15.73
CA LEU A 118 3.82 -4.55 15.41
C LEU A 118 3.89 -5.48 16.64
N PRO A 119 4.72 -5.24 17.69
CA PRO A 119 4.76 -6.15 18.84
C PRO A 119 3.40 -6.27 19.53
N ILE A 120 2.68 -5.17 19.69
CA ILE A 120 1.32 -5.16 20.27
C ILE A 120 0.36 -5.97 19.39
N TRP A 121 0.45 -5.81 18.06
CA TRP A 121 -0.38 -6.59 17.13
C TRP A 121 -0.07 -8.09 17.22
N VAL A 122 1.21 -8.46 17.37
CA VAL A 122 1.62 -9.87 17.54
C VAL A 122 1.00 -10.48 18.80
N ASP A 123 1.05 -9.77 19.93
CA ASP A 123 0.43 -10.23 21.18
C ASP A 123 -1.08 -10.45 21.02
N ILE A 124 -1.78 -9.50 20.38
CA ILE A 124 -3.22 -9.60 20.12
C ILE A 124 -3.54 -10.81 19.24
N MET A 125 -2.83 -11.00 18.13
CA MET A 125 -3.09 -12.11 17.21
C MET A 125 -2.76 -13.47 17.84
N ASN A 126 -1.68 -13.56 18.61
CA ASN A 126 -1.30 -14.78 19.33
C ASN A 126 -2.35 -15.18 20.39
N ALA A 127 -2.97 -14.21 21.04
CA ALA A 127 -4.07 -14.44 21.98
C ALA A 127 -5.39 -14.75 21.27
N ALA A 128 -5.68 -14.07 20.16
CA ALA A 128 -6.89 -14.30 19.37
C ALA A 128 -6.93 -15.71 18.78
N GLU A 129 -5.80 -16.21 18.26
CA GLU A 129 -5.71 -17.54 17.65
C GLU A 129 -6.06 -18.68 18.63
N GLU A 130 -5.86 -18.49 19.94
CA GLU A 130 -6.22 -19.49 20.96
C GLU A 130 -7.74 -19.70 21.08
N HIS A 131 -8.53 -18.67 20.75
CA HIS A 131 -9.98 -18.68 20.85
C HIS A 131 -10.68 -18.75 19.48
N TYR A 132 -10.01 -18.27 18.44
CA TYR A 132 -10.56 -18.07 17.10
C TYR A 132 -9.64 -18.67 16.02
N PRO A 133 -9.38 -19.98 16.04
CA PRO A 133 -8.39 -20.61 15.19
C PRO A 133 -8.69 -20.37 13.71
N SER A 134 -7.70 -19.81 13.02
CA SER A 134 -7.82 -19.37 11.63
C SER A 134 -7.53 -20.50 10.63
N GLN A 135 -7.86 -20.24 9.37
CA GLN A 135 -7.59 -21.12 8.24
C GLN A 135 -6.86 -20.34 7.16
N ASP A 136 -6.18 -21.06 6.27
CA ASP A 136 -5.60 -20.43 5.09
C ASP A 136 -6.69 -19.79 4.23
N VAL A 137 -6.41 -18.57 3.75
CA VAL A 137 -7.27 -17.92 2.78
C VAL A 137 -7.24 -18.74 1.50
N ARG A 138 -8.42 -19.14 1.01
CA ARG A 138 -8.52 -19.98 -0.19
C ARG A 138 -8.15 -19.20 -1.45
N GLN A 139 -7.17 -19.69 -2.20
CA GLN A 139 -6.86 -19.21 -3.55
C GLN A 139 -8.04 -19.48 -4.51
N PRO A 140 -8.53 -18.47 -5.24
CA PRO A 140 -9.47 -18.67 -6.33
C PRO A 140 -8.90 -19.58 -7.43
N ALA A 141 -9.68 -20.55 -7.91
CA ALA A 141 -9.26 -21.50 -8.95
C ALA A 141 -8.91 -20.85 -10.31
N THR A 142 -9.35 -19.61 -10.49
CA THR A 142 -9.08 -18.77 -11.67
C THR A 142 -7.65 -18.20 -11.67
N LEU A 143 -7.00 -18.09 -10.51
CA LEU A 143 -5.59 -17.70 -10.41
C LEU A 143 -4.68 -18.91 -10.63
N LYS A 144 -3.74 -18.75 -11.56
CA LYS A 144 -2.72 -19.76 -11.87
C LYS A 144 -1.34 -19.16 -11.65
N GLN A 145 -0.38 -20.01 -11.32
CA GLN A 145 1.01 -19.59 -11.28
C GLN A 145 1.56 -19.47 -12.70
N VAL A 146 2.21 -18.34 -12.98
CA VAL A 146 2.85 -18.04 -14.26
C VAL A 146 4.30 -17.65 -13.97
N GLU A 147 5.25 -18.26 -14.67
CA GLU A 147 6.66 -17.90 -14.53
C GLU A 147 6.94 -16.62 -15.33
N ILE A 148 7.31 -15.55 -14.63
CA ILE A 148 7.64 -14.26 -15.23
C ILE A 148 9.11 -13.91 -15.03
N CYS A 149 9.66 -13.09 -15.91
CA CYS A 149 10.96 -12.49 -15.70
C CYS A 149 10.87 -11.37 -14.66
N SER A 150 11.68 -11.44 -13.60
CA SER A 150 11.66 -10.45 -12.52
C SER A 150 12.18 -9.06 -12.94
N ARG A 151 12.79 -8.94 -14.12
CA ARG A 151 13.26 -7.67 -14.69
C ARG A 151 12.27 -7.01 -15.63
N SER A 152 11.67 -7.79 -16.54
CA SER A 152 10.78 -7.26 -17.58
C SER A 152 9.30 -7.30 -17.19
N GLY A 153 8.92 -8.17 -16.24
CA GLY A 153 7.52 -8.47 -15.92
C GLY A 153 6.79 -9.27 -17.00
N LEU A 154 7.48 -9.68 -18.07
CA LEU A 154 6.94 -10.48 -19.17
C LEU A 154 7.15 -11.99 -18.92
N LEU A 155 6.59 -12.82 -19.79
CA LEU A 155 6.70 -14.28 -19.68
C LEU A 155 8.18 -14.69 -19.69
N ALA A 156 8.59 -15.49 -18.71
CA ALA A 156 9.97 -15.93 -18.60
C ALA A 156 10.39 -16.76 -19.83
N THR A 157 11.66 -16.63 -20.21
CA THR A 157 12.30 -17.47 -21.23
C THR A 157 13.41 -18.29 -20.58
N ASP A 158 13.89 -19.31 -21.29
CA ASP A 158 15.04 -20.12 -20.84
C ASP A 158 16.32 -19.29 -20.69
N ASN A 159 16.36 -18.08 -21.27
CA ASN A 159 17.50 -17.19 -21.21
C ASN A 159 17.42 -16.20 -20.04
N CYS A 160 16.36 -16.21 -19.22
CA CYS A 160 16.20 -15.34 -18.04
C CYS A 160 17.22 -15.64 -16.94
N TYR A 161 18.47 -15.32 -17.21
CA TYR A 161 19.62 -15.43 -16.34
C TYR A 161 20.41 -14.13 -16.37
N GLU A 162 20.96 -13.76 -15.21
CA GLU A 162 21.89 -12.66 -15.09
C GLU A 162 23.19 -13.10 -14.43
N THR A 163 24.25 -12.47 -14.91
CA THR A 163 25.59 -12.65 -14.41
C THR A 163 25.79 -11.79 -13.16
N VAL A 164 25.82 -12.42 -12.00
CA VAL A 164 25.98 -11.74 -10.70
C VAL A 164 27.37 -12.05 -10.14
N ARG A 165 28.07 -11.02 -9.66
CA ARG A 165 29.32 -11.19 -8.91
C ARG A 165 29.00 -11.49 -7.45
N THR A 166 29.46 -12.62 -6.94
CA THR A 166 29.36 -12.95 -5.51
C THR A 166 30.38 -12.18 -4.69
N ALA A 167 30.18 -12.16 -3.36
CA ALA A 167 31.10 -11.51 -2.42
C ALA A 167 32.55 -12.03 -2.55
N ASP A 168 32.71 -13.30 -2.96
CA ASP A 168 34.00 -13.95 -3.19
C ASP A 168 34.65 -13.58 -4.54
N GLY A 169 34.06 -12.64 -5.29
CA GLY A 169 34.57 -12.19 -6.60
C GLY A 169 34.28 -13.15 -7.75
N GLN A 170 33.65 -14.29 -7.50
CA GLN A 170 33.24 -15.23 -8.54
C GLN A 170 32.02 -14.70 -9.30
N THR A 171 31.92 -15.09 -10.57
CA THR A 171 30.83 -14.70 -11.44
C THR A 171 29.92 -15.89 -11.68
N VAL A 172 28.67 -15.80 -11.23
CA VAL A 172 27.68 -16.88 -11.33
C VAL A 172 26.46 -16.43 -12.15
N GLN A 173 25.91 -17.34 -12.95
CA GLN A 173 24.63 -17.12 -13.62
C GLN A 173 23.50 -17.40 -12.64
N ARG A 174 22.65 -16.41 -12.38
CA ARG A 174 21.48 -16.53 -11.51
C ARG A 174 20.22 -16.38 -12.33
N ARG A 175 19.29 -17.33 -12.23
CA ARG A 175 17.98 -17.24 -12.86
C ARG A 175 17.22 -16.04 -12.31
N THR A 176 16.68 -15.21 -13.19
CA THR A 176 15.90 -14.00 -12.87
C THR A 176 14.43 -14.20 -13.19
N THR A 177 13.87 -15.30 -12.69
CA THR A 177 12.45 -15.63 -12.83
C THR A 177 11.75 -15.66 -11.47
N TYR A 178 10.44 -15.43 -11.49
CA TYR A 178 9.57 -15.45 -10.33
C TYR A 178 8.22 -16.07 -10.72
N MET A 179 7.64 -16.87 -9.83
CA MET A 179 6.30 -17.43 -10.02
C MET A 179 5.27 -16.44 -9.49
N GLU A 180 4.53 -15.81 -10.40
CA GLU A 180 3.49 -14.85 -10.05
C GLU A 180 2.10 -15.48 -10.17
N LEU A 181 1.15 -15.01 -9.37
CA LEU A 181 -0.26 -15.37 -9.50
C LEU A 181 -0.95 -14.44 -10.49
N ALA A 182 -1.56 -15.01 -11.53
CA ALA A 182 -2.32 -14.26 -12.51
C ALA A 182 -3.54 -15.04 -13.00
N THR A 183 -4.61 -14.32 -13.35
CA THR A 183 -5.66 -14.90 -14.20
C THR A 183 -5.15 -15.06 -15.62
N GLN A 184 -5.83 -15.90 -16.42
CA GLN A 184 -5.50 -16.07 -17.84
C GLN A 184 -5.50 -14.75 -18.62
N SER A 185 -6.35 -13.80 -18.25
CA SER A 185 -6.41 -12.46 -18.88
C SER A 185 -5.32 -11.50 -18.42
N GLN A 186 -4.73 -11.70 -17.23
CA GLN A 186 -3.65 -10.85 -16.70
C GLN A 186 -2.27 -11.39 -17.10
N ALA A 187 -2.15 -12.70 -17.33
CA ALA A 187 -0.88 -13.34 -17.61
C ALA A 187 -0.20 -12.74 -18.87
N PRO A 188 1.09 -12.39 -18.80
CA PRO A 188 1.81 -11.88 -19.96
C PRO A 188 1.90 -12.97 -21.03
N THR A 189 1.60 -12.59 -22.28
CA THR A 189 1.68 -13.49 -23.44
C THR A 189 2.98 -13.30 -24.22
N GLU A 190 3.58 -12.11 -24.14
CA GLU A 190 4.85 -11.81 -24.78
C GLU A 190 6.02 -12.39 -23.98
N PRO A 191 7.01 -13.03 -24.64
CA PRO A 191 8.21 -13.49 -23.98
C PRO A 191 9.09 -12.32 -23.54
N CYS A 192 9.91 -12.55 -22.51
CA CYS A 192 10.88 -11.59 -22.02
C CYS A 192 11.73 -11.01 -23.16
N ASN A 193 11.75 -9.68 -23.23
CA ASN A 193 12.51 -8.90 -24.20
C ASN A 193 13.89 -8.47 -23.68
N LEU A 194 14.17 -8.67 -22.39
CA LEU A 194 15.46 -8.35 -21.77
C LEU A 194 16.43 -9.52 -21.79
N HIS A 195 15.90 -10.73 -21.59
CA HIS A 195 16.68 -11.95 -21.56
C HIS A 195 16.09 -12.94 -22.55
N GLY A 196 16.89 -13.30 -23.54
CA GLY A 196 16.44 -13.92 -24.77
C GLY A 196 17.41 -13.54 -25.87
N GLU A 197 17.62 -14.42 -26.84
CA GLU A 197 18.41 -14.05 -28.00
C GLU A 197 17.88 -12.72 -28.54
N PRO A 198 18.76 -11.74 -28.83
CA PRO A 198 18.34 -10.48 -29.41
C PRO A 198 17.54 -10.88 -30.64
N ARG A 199 16.21 -10.66 -30.64
CA ARG A 199 15.34 -10.84 -31.83
C ARG A 199 16.22 -10.50 -33.00
N ALA A 200 16.61 -11.54 -33.76
CA ALA A 200 17.79 -11.49 -34.61
C ALA A 200 17.86 -10.07 -35.15
N ARG A 201 18.89 -9.30 -34.78
CA ARG A 201 19.11 -8.00 -35.41
C ARG A 201 19.15 -8.36 -36.89
N LEU A 202 18.02 -8.22 -37.60
CA LEU A 202 17.92 -8.42 -39.04
C LEU A 202 18.91 -7.47 -39.75
N VAL A 203 19.43 -6.51 -39.01
CA VAL A 203 20.53 -5.62 -39.32
C VAL A 203 21.88 -6.33 -39.52
N ARG A 204 22.10 -7.57 -39.07
CA ARG A 204 23.43 -8.22 -39.19
C ARG A 204 23.66 -9.03 -40.47
N SER A 205 22.67 -9.13 -41.35
CA SER A 205 22.82 -9.76 -42.69
C SER A 205 22.55 -8.80 -43.85
N LEU A 206 22.32 -7.52 -43.59
CA LEU A 206 22.24 -6.51 -44.65
C LEU A 206 23.67 -6.02 -44.91
N SER A 207 24.14 -6.11 -46.15
CA SER A 207 25.38 -5.44 -46.54
C SER A 207 25.21 -3.93 -46.33
N SER A 208 26.30 -3.16 -46.23
CA SER A 208 26.22 -1.68 -46.13
C SER A 208 25.45 -1.04 -47.31
N SER A 209 25.29 -1.78 -48.42
CA SER A 209 24.46 -1.45 -49.58
C SER A 209 22.96 -1.75 -49.40
N ASP A 210 22.58 -2.65 -48.48
CA ASP A 210 21.18 -3.07 -48.26
C ASP A 210 20.54 -2.40 -47.03
N MET A 211 21.30 -1.59 -46.28
CA MET A 211 20.69 -0.68 -45.32
C MET A 211 19.90 0.37 -46.09
N PRO A 212 18.59 0.57 -45.83
CA PRO A 212 17.94 1.80 -46.26
C PRO A 212 18.71 2.92 -45.56
N ARG A 213 19.55 3.63 -46.32
CA ARG A 213 20.02 4.94 -45.88
C ARG A 213 18.75 5.67 -45.54
N ALA A 214 18.64 6.14 -44.30
CA ALA A 214 17.61 7.10 -43.96
C ALA A 214 17.88 8.32 -44.85
N GLU A 215 17.33 8.30 -46.06
CA GLU A 215 16.92 9.50 -46.73
C GLU A 215 15.94 10.10 -45.73
N LEU A 216 16.38 11.18 -45.08
CA LEU A 216 15.57 11.98 -44.17
C LEU A 216 14.40 12.52 -45.00
N ALA A 217 13.40 11.67 -45.25
CA ALA A 217 12.14 12.05 -45.84
C ALA A 217 11.23 12.58 -44.73
N VAL A 218 11.78 13.48 -43.90
CA VAL A 218 10.95 14.50 -43.26
C VAL A 218 11.30 15.76 -43.99
N ASP A 219 10.44 16.10 -44.95
CA ASP A 219 10.44 17.41 -45.58
C ASP A 219 10.14 18.45 -44.49
N LEU A 220 11.20 19.06 -43.96
CA LEU A 220 11.12 20.05 -42.89
C LEU A 220 10.35 21.32 -43.33
N THR A 221 10.10 21.50 -44.64
CA THR A 221 9.20 22.57 -45.11
C THR A 221 7.73 22.29 -44.79
N ARG A 222 7.38 21.04 -44.44
CA ARG A 222 6.00 20.64 -44.05
C ARG A 222 5.78 20.62 -42.55
N VAL A 223 6.82 20.87 -41.75
CA VAL A 223 6.70 20.96 -40.29
C VAL A 223 6.48 22.41 -39.92
N THR A 224 5.22 22.84 -39.82
CA THR A 224 4.89 24.15 -39.25
C THR A 224 5.19 24.14 -37.75
N PRO A 225 6.13 24.96 -37.26
CA PRO A 225 6.35 25.09 -35.83
C PRO A 225 5.08 25.62 -35.18
N ILE A 226 4.64 25.02 -34.07
CA ILE A 226 3.54 25.58 -33.28
C ILE A 226 4.10 26.81 -32.58
N PRO A 227 3.65 28.04 -32.91
CA PRO A 227 4.08 29.23 -32.20
C PRO A 227 3.54 29.15 -30.77
N ILE A 228 4.41 29.41 -29.81
CA ILE A 228 4.06 29.48 -28.40
C ILE A 228 3.03 30.60 -28.24
N GLN A 229 1.77 30.25 -27.94
CA GLN A 229 0.66 31.21 -27.96
C GLN A 229 0.68 32.21 -26.78
N SER A 230 1.43 31.90 -25.73
CA SER A 230 1.65 32.80 -24.60
C SER A 230 2.88 32.33 -23.79
N PRO A 231 3.56 33.24 -23.07
CA PRO A 231 4.66 32.84 -22.21
C PRO A 231 4.19 31.77 -21.23
N THR A 232 4.96 30.69 -21.09
CA THR A 232 4.78 29.69 -20.04
C THR A 232 4.65 30.43 -18.71
N LEU A 233 3.47 30.36 -18.09
CA LEU A 233 3.24 30.90 -16.75
C LEU A 233 4.05 30.07 -15.76
N LEU A 234 5.32 30.45 -15.59
CA LEU A 234 6.01 30.24 -14.33
C LEU A 234 5.39 31.27 -13.38
N GLY A 235 4.76 30.79 -12.31
CA GLY A 235 4.26 31.66 -11.24
C GLY A 235 5.36 32.65 -10.83
N GLN A 236 4.98 33.88 -10.50
CA GLN A 236 5.94 34.96 -10.20
C GLN A 236 6.94 34.61 -9.08
N GLU A 237 6.62 33.61 -8.25
CA GLU A 237 7.55 32.97 -7.34
C GLU A 237 7.62 31.47 -7.63
N ASP A 238 8.74 31.05 -8.20
CA ASP A 238 9.12 29.64 -8.26
C ASP A 238 9.75 29.25 -6.91
N PRO A 239 9.06 28.47 -6.05
CA PRO A 239 9.55 28.09 -4.73
C PRO A 239 10.79 27.19 -4.78
N TYR A 240 11.21 26.72 -5.96
CA TYR A 240 12.36 25.83 -6.14
C TYR A 240 13.61 26.51 -6.68
N HIS A 241 13.59 27.84 -6.89
CA HIS A 241 14.72 28.61 -7.44
C HIS A 241 15.32 27.98 -8.71
N SER A 242 14.47 27.46 -9.60
CA SER A 242 14.93 26.89 -10.86
C SER A 242 15.62 27.97 -11.68
N LEU A 243 16.83 27.68 -12.16
CA LEU A 243 17.68 28.63 -12.87
C LEU A 243 16.90 29.33 -14.00
N LYS A 244 16.83 30.67 -13.97
CA LYS A 244 16.22 31.46 -15.04
C LYS A 244 16.96 31.18 -16.35
N ALA A 245 16.23 30.74 -17.37
CA ALA A 245 16.79 30.59 -18.71
C ALA A 245 17.29 31.96 -19.19
N LEU A 246 18.61 32.09 -19.33
CA LEU A 246 19.23 33.25 -19.97
C LEU A 246 18.78 33.25 -21.43
N LYS A 247 18.13 34.35 -21.84
CA LYS A 247 17.88 34.63 -23.25
C LYS A 247 19.24 34.68 -23.95
N PRO A 248 19.53 33.85 -24.95
CA PRO A 248 20.76 34.02 -25.70
C PRO A 248 20.67 35.36 -26.44
N GLU A 249 21.56 36.28 -26.09
CA GLU A 249 21.77 37.49 -26.87
C GLU A 249 22.30 37.05 -28.25
N SER A 250 21.76 37.64 -29.32
CA SER A 250 22.08 37.24 -30.69
C SER A 250 23.57 37.46 -30.97
N VAL A 251 24.35 36.39 -30.94
CA VAL A 251 25.77 36.43 -31.28
C VAL A 251 25.89 36.60 -32.79
N HIS A 252 26.26 37.81 -33.24
CA HIS A 252 26.84 38.00 -34.55
C HIS A 252 28.18 37.25 -34.61
N LEU A 253 28.23 36.21 -35.43
CA LEU A 253 29.46 35.47 -35.72
C LEU A 253 30.40 36.35 -36.55
N SER A 254 31.46 36.83 -35.92
CA SER A 254 32.69 37.25 -36.61
C SER A 254 33.83 36.36 -36.14
N ALA A 255 34.57 35.82 -37.11
CA ALA A 255 35.47 34.69 -36.94
C ALA A 255 36.85 35.06 -36.38
N THR A 256 37.59 33.99 -35.99
CA THR A 256 39.07 33.82 -35.81
C THR A 256 39.69 34.19 -34.44
N PRO A 257 40.82 33.58 -34.03
CA PRO A 257 41.12 32.16 -33.79
C PRO A 257 41.58 31.87 -32.32
N ALA A 258 41.82 30.59 -32.02
CA ALA A 258 42.09 29.98 -30.70
C ALA A 258 43.43 30.33 -30.02
N GLU A 259 43.48 30.27 -28.68
CA GLU A 259 44.63 29.87 -27.84
C GLU A 259 44.19 29.49 -26.39
N PRO A 260 45.01 28.78 -25.57
CA PRO A 260 44.53 27.69 -24.71
C PRO A 260 44.53 27.94 -23.18
N ALA A 261 43.84 27.01 -22.52
CA ALA A 261 43.69 26.69 -21.09
C ALA A 261 44.57 27.37 -20.02
N GLN A 262 43.92 27.78 -18.91
CA GLN A 262 44.52 27.78 -17.57
C GLN A 262 43.56 27.24 -16.51
N GLN A 263 44.05 26.23 -15.77
CA GLN A 263 43.56 25.79 -14.47
C GLN A 263 43.80 26.90 -13.44
N ILE A 264 43.01 26.97 -12.37
CA ILE A 264 43.51 27.08 -10.99
C ILE A 264 42.42 26.62 -10.01
N ASN A 265 42.92 25.92 -8.99
CA ASN A 265 42.31 25.18 -7.90
C ASN A 265 42.11 26.05 -6.65
N ALA A 266 41.58 25.42 -5.59
CA ALA A 266 41.70 25.79 -4.16
C ALA A 266 40.70 26.88 -3.68
N GLN A 267 39.74 26.62 -2.79
CA GLN A 267 39.72 26.07 -1.42
C GLN A 267 39.36 27.19 -0.43
N ALA A 268 38.71 26.77 0.67
CA ALA A 268 38.58 27.48 1.95
C ALA A 268 37.62 28.68 1.99
N GLU A 269 36.91 28.96 3.07
CA GLU A 269 36.42 28.24 4.25
C GLU A 269 35.66 29.32 5.05
N ASN A 270 34.75 28.84 5.90
CA ASN A 270 34.40 29.43 7.19
C ASN A 270 33.54 30.73 7.31
N LYS A 271 32.46 30.48 8.05
CA LYS A 271 31.98 31.18 9.26
C LYS A 271 30.87 32.24 9.14
N ALA A 272 29.73 31.85 9.70
CA ALA A 272 28.68 32.62 10.36
C ALA A 272 29.24 33.70 11.32
N LYS A 273 28.55 34.78 11.72
CA LYS A 273 27.14 35.11 12.08
C LYS A 273 27.15 36.65 12.40
N PRO A 274 26.19 37.30 13.11
CA PRO A 274 24.71 37.36 13.04
C PRO A 274 24.16 38.83 12.97
N THR A 275 22.82 38.95 12.98
CA THR A 275 21.98 39.97 13.66
C THR A 275 21.31 40.99 12.73
N GLN A 276 19.97 41.03 12.73
CA GLN A 276 19.19 42.10 13.37
C GLN A 276 17.67 41.84 13.30
N THR A 277 17.06 41.92 14.47
CA THR A 277 15.63 42.04 14.77
C THR A 277 15.09 43.39 14.32
N LEU A 278 13.88 43.42 13.76
CA LEU A 278 13.01 44.59 13.79
C LEU A 278 11.61 44.21 14.27
N SER A 279 11.18 44.96 15.27
CA SER A 279 9.89 44.95 15.94
C SER A 279 8.85 45.69 15.09
N GLY A 280 7.63 45.16 15.06
CA GLY A 280 6.45 45.80 14.49
C GLY A 280 5.20 45.38 15.26
N ASN A 281 4.60 46.34 15.95
CA ASN A 281 3.49 46.21 16.89
C ASN A 281 2.17 46.40 16.14
N GLU A 282 1.28 45.40 16.07
CA GLU A 282 -0.14 45.59 15.76
C GLU A 282 -0.99 44.66 16.65
N SER A 283 -1.97 45.25 17.35
CA SER A 283 -2.97 44.54 18.17
C SER A 283 -4.17 44.11 17.33
N PRO A 284 -4.74 42.91 17.54
CA PRO A 284 -6.11 42.62 17.17
C PRO A 284 -7.05 42.61 18.39
N GLY A 285 -8.28 43.08 18.20
CA GLY A 285 -9.36 43.17 19.18
C GLY A 285 -9.92 41.82 19.67
N PRO A 286 -10.99 41.83 20.48
CA PRO A 286 -11.33 40.74 21.39
C PRO A 286 -11.82 39.48 20.67
N THR A 287 -11.12 38.37 20.90
CA THR A 287 -11.51 37.01 20.55
C THR A 287 -12.69 36.56 21.43
N PRO A 288 -13.72 35.86 20.89
CA PRO A 288 -14.78 35.31 21.73
C PRO A 288 -14.23 34.21 22.65
N GLU A 289 -14.60 34.30 23.92
CA GLU A 289 -14.18 33.41 25.00
C GLU A 289 -14.60 31.95 24.70
N ILE A 290 -13.62 31.07 24.49
CA ILE A 290 -13.85 29.63 24.40
C ILE A 290 -14.20 29.14 25.80
N ARG A 291 -15.46 28.76 26.04
CA ARG A 291 -15.89 28.14 27.29
C ARG A 291 -15.16 26.82 27.49
N LYS A 292 -14.25 26.77 28.47
CA LYS A 292 -13.57 25.54 28.90
C LYS A 292 -14.59 24.58 29.52
N ALA A 293 -14.52 23.31 29.15
CA ALA A 293 -15.29 22.25 29.80
C ALA A 293 -14.87 22.14 31.27
N ILE A 294 -15.85 22.16 32.17
CA ILE A 294 -15.66 21.89 33.60
C ILE A 294 -15.63 20.37 33.75
N PRO A 295 -14.57 19.77 34.32
CA PRO A 295 -14.57 18.35 34.65
C PRO A 295 -15.68 18.07 35.66
N VAL A 296 -16.59 17.15 35.33
CA VAL A 296 -17.56 16.62 36.29
C VAL A 296 -16.81 15.62 37.16
N GLU A 297 -16.65 15.92 38.44
CA GLU A 297 -16.15 14.95 39.41
C GLU A 297 -17.12 13.76 39.49
N PRO A 298 -16.62 12.51 39.42
CA PRO A 298 -17.47 11.33 39.47
C PRO A 298 -18.16 11.27 40.84
N GLN A 299 -19.49 11.23 40.83
CA GLN A 299 -20.25 10.93 42.04
C GLN A 299 -20.07 9.46 42.39
N ASP A 300 -19.78 9.19 43.67
CA ASP A 300 -19.78 7.85 44.23
C ASP A 300 -21.19 7.25 44.14
N THR A 301 -21.41 6.40 43.14
CA THR A 301 -22.63 5.59 43.04
C THR A 301 -22.26 4.12 43.09
N GLU A 302 -23.00 3.42 43.95
CA GLU A 302 -23.02 1.99 44.30
C GLU A 302 -22.49 1.00 43.24
N PRO A 303 -21.93 -0.15 43.67
CA PRO A 303 -21.27 -1.09 42.77
C PRO A 303 -22.23 -1.60 41.69
N MET A 304 -22.07 -1.09 40.47
CA MET A 304 -22.68 -1.67 39.27
C MET A 304 -22.15 -3.10 39.09
N GLU A 305 -23.06 -4.06 38.96
CA GLU A 305 -22.72 -5.43 38.58
C GLU A 305 -22.21 -5.43 37.13
N ILE A 306 -20.88 -5.50 36.97
CA ILE A 306 -20.23 -5.60 35.66
C ILE A 306 -20.51 -7.00 35.10
N ARG A 307 -21.57 -7.13 34.30
CA ARG A 307 -21.76 -8.30 33.44
C ARG A 307 -20.80 -8.20 32.27
N ARG A 308 -19.68 -8.93 32.37
CA ARG A 308 -18.68 -9.05 31.31
C ARG A 308 -19.33 -9.68 30.07
N ALA A 309 -19.06 -9.10 28.90
CA ALA A 309 -19.51 -9.64 27.63
C ALA A 309 -18.96 -11.06 27.42
N ILE A 310 -19.82 -11.96 26.96
CA ILE A 310 -19.43 -13.32 26.59
C ILE A 310 -18.88 -13.25 25.15
N PRO A 311 -17.67 -13.74 24.88
CA PRO A 311 -17.11 -13.75 23.53
C PRO A 311 -17.96 -14.62 22.59
N VAL A 312 -18.37 -14.03 21.46
CA VAL A 312 -19.18 -14.68 20.43
C VAL A 312 -18.24 -15.37 19.43
N LYS A 313 -18.48 -16.65 19.16
CA LYS A 313 -17.70 -17.42 18.19
C LYS A 313 -17.87 -16.87 16.76
N PRO A 314 -16.89 -17.06 15.85
CA PRO A 314 -16.96 -16.56 14.49
C PRO A 314 -18.16 -17.16 13.74
N LEU A 315 -18.84 -16.32 12.96
CA LEU A 315 -20.07 -16.64 12.21
C LEU A 315 -19.91 -17.75 11.16
N ASP A 316 -18.68 -18.21 10.90
CA ASP A 316 -18.38 -19.13 9.81
C ASP A 316 -18.33 -20.61 10.27
N GLN A 317 -18.55 -20.91 11.55
CA GLN A 317 -18.73 -22.29 12.05
C GLN A 317 -20.22 -22.65 12.14
N ALA A 318 -20.78 -23.15 11.02
CA ALA A 318 -22.03 -23.89 11.06
C ALA A 318 -21.81 -25.19 11.85
N GLY A 319 -22.31 -25.22 13.09
CA GLY A 319 -22.28 -26.43 13.92
C GLY A 319 -23.11 -27.54 13.29
N GLN A 320 -22.45 -28.64 12.93
CA GLN A 320 -23.09 -29.92 12.67
C GLN A 320 -23.80 -30.37 13.95
N GLY A 321 -25.11 -30.20 14.05
CA GLY A 321 -25.85 -30.69 15.21
C GLY A 321 -27.21 -30.09 15.53
N GLN A 322 -27.92 -29.46 14.60
CA GLN A 322 -29.33 -29.10 14.82
C GLN A 322 -30.19 -29.73 13.72
N ARG A 323 -31.09 -30.60 14.17
CA ARG A 323 -32.08 -31.33 13.36
C ARG A 323 -32.97 -30.31 12.62
N PRO A 324 -33.31 -30.53 11.34
CA PRO A 324 -34.28 -29.68 10.66
C PRO A 324 -35.65 -29.82 11.35
N LEU A 325 -36.27 -28.69 11.66
CA LEU A 325 -37.66 -28.61 12.11
C LEU A 325 -38.56 -29.18 11.01
N GLU A 326 -39.42 -30.13 11.37
CA GLU A 326 -40.49 -30.69 10.54
C GLU A 326 -41.40 -29.57 10.02
N ALA A 327 -41.79 -29.69 8.75
CA ALA A 327 -42.81 -28.86 8.14
C ALA A 327 -44.16 -29.13 8.81
N ALA A 328 -44.77 -28.11 9.40
CA ALA A 328 -46.14 -28.18 9.87
C ALA A 328 -47.10 -28.12 8.67
N THR A 329 -47.73 -29.26 8.36
CA THR A 329 -48.89 -29.35 7.48
C THR A 329 -50.09 -28.64 8.13
N PRO A 330 -50.86 -27.80 7.42
CA PRO A 330 -52.09 -27.23 7.96
C PRO A 330 -53.21 -28.29 8.00
N PRO A 331 -54.21 -28.16 8.90
CA PRO A 331 -55.31 -29.10 9.02
C PRO A 331 -56.26 -29.01 7.80
N PRO A 332 -57.09 -30.04 7.56
CA PRO A 332 -58.04 -30.01 6.45
C PRO A 332 -59.20 -29.08 6.80
N ASP A 333 -59.53 -28.16 5.89
CA ASP A 333 -60.84 -27.52 5.86
C ASP A 333 -61.81 -28.51 5.20
N ASP A 334 -62.70 -29.06 6.01
CA ASP A 334 -64.00 -29.54 5.54
C ASP A 334 -64.81 -28.32 5.07
N LEU A 335 -65.37 -28.40 3.87
CA LEU A 335 -66.81 -28.23 3.57
C LEU A 335 -67.03 -27.92 2.07
N ASP A 336 -67.68 -28.89 1.43
CA ASP A 336 -68.82 -28.80 0.50
C ASP A 336 -68.74 -28.07 -0.87
N GLU A 337 -69.25 -28.82 -1.85
CA GLU A 337 -69.56 -28.54 -3.29
C GLU A 337 -68.43 -28.63 -4.34
#